data_AF-A0A1G0YDR3-F1
#
_entry.id   AF-A0A1G0YDR3-F1
#
_cell.length_a   1.000
_cell.length_b   1.000
_cell.length_c   1.000
_cell.angle_alpha   90.00
_cell.angle_beta   90.00
_cell.angle_gamma   90.00
#
_symmetry.space_group_name_H-M   'P 1'
#
loop_
_entity.id
_entity.type
_entity.pdbx_description
1 polymer ?
#
loop_
_entity_poly.entity_id
_entity_poly.type
_entity_poly.pdbx_seq_one_letter_code
_entity_poly.pdbx_strand_id
1 'polypeptide(L)'
;MPDLSHEASLKYWFDYVDPMIYRVIVFLESVEVWTLDGKKELEDVIEKIGKELDDIEKIDLNALGHEEIFIRLAANIKSGRGLRLLQTIDMVHPGSASKVLIHAEETTTGSHDPAGIFLKRNIAFERLRLLARVFSTYRLQLVARALEGEE
;
A
#
# COMPACT_ATOMS: atom_id res chain seq x y z
N MET A 1 -13.19 9.72 -8.46
CA MET A 1 -12.35 8.90 -9.34
C MET A 1 -10.98 8.67 -8.73
N PRO A 2 -10.80 7.60 -7.95
CA PRO A 2 -9.47 7.09 -7.64
C PRO A 2 -8.92 6.48 -8.94
N ASP A 3 -8.15 7.25 -9.69
CA ASP A 3 -7.37 6.71 -10.78
C ASP A 3 -6.29 5.77 -10.19
N LEU A 4 -6.44 4.48 -10.49
CA LEU A 4 -5.57 3.40 -10.03
C LEU A 4 -4.44 3.09 -11.04
N SER A 5 -4.25 3.89 -12.08
CA SER A 5 -3.07 3.78 -12.94
C SER A 5 -1.79 3.96 -12.12
N HIS A 6 -0.68 3.41 -12.62
CA HIS A 6 0.60 3.50 -11.92
C HIS A 6 1.04 4.96 -11.75
N GLU A 7 0.92 5.76 -12.82
CA GLU A 7 1.27 7.18 -12.81
C GLU A 7 0.40 7.99 -11.84
N ALA A 8 -0.92 7.81 -11.86
CA ALA A 8 -1.81 8.52 -10.95
C ALA A 8 -1.60 8.11 -9.49
N SER A 9 -1.34 6.82 -9.24
CA SER A 9 -1.01 6.33 -7.89
C SER A 9 0.28 6.96 -7.37
N LEU A 10 1.32 7.02 -8.20
CA LEU A 10 2.58 7.68 -7.82
C LEU A 10 2.40 9.17 -7.59
N LYS A 11 1.63 9.86 -8.45
CA LYS A 11 1.30 11.27 -8.27
C LYS A 11 0.54 11.50 -6.96
N TYR A 12 -0.43 10.63 -6.64
CA TYR A 12 -1.16 10.69 -5.38
C TYR A 12 -0.23 10.63 -4.18
N TRP A 13 0.70 9.66 -4.16
CA TRP A 13 1.65 9.52 -3.06
C TRP A 13 2.67 10.64 -3.01
N PHE A 14 3.07 11.20 -4.15
CA PHE A 14 3.95 12.36 -4.24
C PHE A 14 3.32 13.61 -3.60
N ASP A 15 2.04 13.83 -3.86
CA ASP A 15 1.26 14.95 -3.31
C ASP A 15 0.78 14.69 -1.85
N TYR A 16 1.10 13.53 -1.27
CA TYR A 16 0.66 13.15 0.07
C TYR A 16 1.43 13.88 1.19
N VAL A 17 0.76 14.10 2.33
CA VAL A 17 1.27 14.95 3.44
C VAL A 17 2.63 14.49 3.97
N ASP A 18 2.86 13.17 4.05
CA ASP A 18 4.16 12.59 4.44
C ASP A 18 4.98 12.25 3.19
N PRO A 19 6.01 13.05 2.82
CA PRO A 19 6.79 12.84 1.61
C PRO A 19 7.66 11.56 1.67
N MET A 20 7.85 10.97 2.85
CA MET A 20 8.59 9.70 2.97
C MET A 20 7.80 8.54 2.37
N ILE A 21 6.47 8.62 2.32
CA ILE A 21 5.63 7.56 1.76
C ILE A 21 5.96 7.36 0.28
N TYR A 22 5.92 8.44 -0.51
CA TYR A 22 6.31 8.39 -1.92
C TYR A 22 7.72 7.81 -2.13
N ARG A 23 8.70 8.28 -1.35
CA ARG A 23 10.09 7.83 -1.47
C ARG A 23 10.24 6.33 -1.22
N VAL A 24 9.58 5.81 -0.18
CA VAL A 24 9.62 4.38 0.15
C VAL A 24 8.91 3.56 -0.92
N ILE A 25 7.78 4.04 -1.45
CA ILE A 25 7.04 3.37 -2.53
C ILE A 25 7.92 3.26 -3.78
N VAL A 26 8.51 4.36 -4.25
CA VAL A 26 9.40 4.34 -5.43
C VAL A 26 10.59 3.42 -5.20
N PHE A 27 11.16 3.39 -3.99
CA PHE A 27 12.26 2.48 -3.66
C PHE A 27 11.83 1.01 -3.73
N LEU A 28 10.67 0.64 -3.17
CA LEU A 28 10.11 -0.70 -3.29
C LEU A 28 9.86 -1.07 -4.77
N GLU A 29 9.19 -0.19 -5.51
CA GLU A 29 8.81 -0.44 -6.90
C GLU A 29 10.01 -0.61 -7.83
N SER A 30 11.16 -0.01 -7.51
CA SER A 30 12.41 -0.15 -8.27
C SER A 30 12.93 -1.58 -8.38
N VAL A 31 12.53 -2.45 -7.44
CA VAL A 31 12.90 -3.87 -7.41
C VAL A 31 11.70 -4.81 -7.69
N GLU A 32 10.53 -4.24 -7.98
CA GLU A 32 9.29 -4.99 -8.27
C GLU A 32 9.16 -5.34 -9.76
N VAL A 33 10.23 -5.82 -10.40
CA VAL A 33 10.21 -6.20 -11.83
C VAL A 33 9.31 -7.40 -12.16
N TRP A 34 8.82 -8.07 -11.12
CA TRP A 34 8.01 -9.29 -11.20
C TRP A 34 6.50 -9.03 -11.19
N THR A 35 6.04 -7.80 -10.96
CA THR A 35 4.61 -7.47 -10.94
C THR A 35 4.00 -7.56 -12.34
N LEU A 36 2.67 -7.66 -12.41
CA LEU A 36 1.95 -7.91 -13.66
C LEU A 36 1.57 -6.63 -14.42
N ASP A 37 1.93 -5.45 -13.89
CA ASP A 37 1.62 -4.14 -14.47
C ASP A 37 2.13 -4.00 -15.91
N GLY A 38 1.39 -3.23 -16.72
CA GLY A 38 1.70 -2.99 -18.13
C GLY A 38 1.11 -3.99 -19.11
N LYS A 39 0.54 -5.11 -18.63
CA LYS A 39 -0.28 -5.99 -19.48
C LYS A 39 -1.61 -5.32 -19.80
N LYS A 40 -1.90 -5.10 -21.09
CA LYS A 40 -3.11 -4.39 -21.55
C LYS A 40 -4.41 -4.91 -20.91
N GLU A 41 -4.60 -6.23 -20.88
CA GLU A 41 -5.80 -6.86 -20.30
C GLU A 41 -5.96 -6.53 -18.81
N LEU A 42 -4.85 -6.46 -18.06
CA LEU A 42 -4.88 -6.10 -16.65
C LEU A 42 -5.14 -4.61 -16.45
N GLU A 43 -4.51 -3.74 -17.25
CA GLU A 43 -4.74 -2.29 -17.17
C GLU A 43 -6.19 -1.92 -17.48
N ASP A 44 -6.79 -2.54 -18.52
CA ASP A 44 -8.19 -2.35 -18.87
C ASP A 44 -9.14 -2.78 -17.72
N VAL A 45 -8.77 -3.82 -16.97
CA VAL A 45 -9.52 -4.28 -15.79
C VAL A 45 -9.31 -3.36 -14.59
N ILE A 46 -8.09 -2.87 -14.35
CA ILE A 46 -7.83 -1.94 -13.24
C ILE A 46 -8.56 -0.62 -13.47
N GLU A 47 -8.62 -0.13 -14.71
CA GLU A 47 -9.41 1.06 -15.05
C GLU A 47 -10.91 0.86 -14.74
N LYS A 48 -11.46 -0.31 -15.07
CA LYS A 48 -12.84 -0.66 -14.71
C LYS A 48 -13.03 -0.73 -13.20
N ILE A 49 -12.13 -1.38 -12.46
CA ILE A 49 -12.19 -1.43 -10.99
C ILE A 49 -12.17 -0.03 -10.40
N GLY A 50 -11.31 0.87 -10.89
CA GLY A 50 -11.26 2.26 -10.43
C GLY A 50 -12.59 3.00 -10.62
N LYS A 51 -13.31 2.73 -11.72
CA LYS A 51 -14.65 3.27 -11.99
C LYS A 51 -15.73 2.66 -11.10
N GLU A 52 -15.70 1.35 -10.88
CA GLU A 52 -16.67 0.69 -9.99
C GLU A 52 -16.50 1.14 -8.54
N LEU A 53 -15.25 1.41 -8.11
CA LEU A 53 -14.93 1.96 -6.79
C LEU A 53 -15.34 3.43 -6.60
N ASP A 54 -15.91 4.10 -7.61
CA ASP A 54 -16.50 5.43 -7.42
C ASP A 54 -17.93 5.39 -6.83
N ASP A 55 -18.70 4.30 -7.00
CA ASP A 55 -20.10 4.20 -6.52
C ASP A 55 -20.28 3.16 -5.39
N ILE A 56 -19.20 2.83 -4.68
CA ILE A 56 -19.23 1.86 -3.56
C ILE A 56 -19.81 2.41 -2.26
N GLU A 57 -20.20 3.69 -2.20
CA GLU A 57 -20.87 4.27 -1.01
C GLU A 57 -22.16 3.52 -0.65
N LYS A 58 -22.86 2.97 -1.66
CA LYS A 58 -24.11 2.22 -1.48
C LYS A 58 -23.90 0.73 -1.22
N ILE A 59 -22.67 0.24 -1.34
CA ILE A 59 -22.33 -1.17 -1.24
C ILE A 59 -21.63 -1.40 0.10
N ASP A 60 -22.15 -2.32 0.92
CA ASP A 60 -21.42 -2.76 2.11
C ASP A 60 -20.29 -3.71 1.71
N LEU A 61 -19.08 -3.16 1.55
CA LEU A 61 -17.89 -3.95 1.25
C LEU A 61 -17.63 -5.04 2.30
N ASN A 62 -18.08 -4.84 3.55
CA ASN A 62 -17.89 -5.81 4.61
C ASN A 62 -18.84 -7.00 4.47
N ALA A 63 -20.02 -6.81 3.89
CA ALA A 63 -20.95 -7.88 3.59
C ALA A 63 -20.56 -8.66 2.31
N LEU A 64 -19.71 -8.07 1.46
CA LEU A 64 -19.31 -8.63 0.18
C LEU A 64 -18.38 -9.85 0.32
N GLY A 65 -17.55 -9.90 1.37
CA GLY A 65 -16.67 -11.04 1.66
C GLY A 65 -15.68 -11.36 0.54
N HIS A 66 -15.08 -10.33 -0.06
CA HIS A 66 -14.19 -10.44 -1.22
C HIS A 66 -12.74 -10.00 -0.92
N GLU A 67 -12.32 -10.07 0.34
CA GLU A 67 -10.98 -9.72 0.82
C GLU A 67 -9.88 -10.44 0.03
N GLU A 68 -10.07 -11.73 -0.27
CA GLU A 68 -9.14 -12.55 -1.08
C GLU A 68 -8.83 -11.94 -2.45
N ILE A 69 -9.80 -11.26 -3.08
CA ILE A 69 -9.59 -10.61 -4.38
C ILE A 69 -8.68 -9.39 -4.21
N PHE A 70 -8.91 -8.58 -3.18
CA PHE A 70 -8.06 -7.43 -2.86
C PHE A 70 -6.64 -7.86 -2.53
N ILE A 71 -6.49 -8.93 -1.73
CA ILE A 71 -5.19 -9.52 -1.37
C ILE A 71 -4.44 -9.93 -2.65
N ARG A 72 -5.08 -10.73 -3.51
CA ARG A 72 -4.45 -11.21 -4.75
C ARG A 72 -4.07 -10.08 -5.69
N LEU A 73 -4.95 -9.09 -5.85
CA LEU A 73 -4.67 -7.96 -6.71
C LEU A 73 -3.50 -7.13 -6.17
N ALA A 74 -3.57 -6.69 -4.91
CA ALA A 74 -2.53 -5.88 -4.29
C ALA A 74 -1.19 -6.62 -4.19
N ALA A 75 -1.20 -7.95 -4.03
CA ALA A 75 0.01 -8.76 -4.01
C ALA A 75 0.76 -8.80 -5.36
N ASN A 76 0.08 -8.57 -6.50
CA ASN A 76 0.62 -8.81 -7.83
C ASN A 76 0.80 -7.54 -8.70
N ILE A 77 0.40 -6.37 -8.18
CA ILE A 77 0.63 -5.06 -8.82
C ILE A 77 1.67 -4.24 -8.06
N LYS A 78 2.12 -3.13 -8.65
CA LYS A 78 3.03 -2.18 -8.00
C LYS A 78 2.54 -1.74 -6.61
N SER A 79 3.49 -1.61 -5.67
CA SER A 79 3.20 -1.27 -4.26
C SER A 79 2.34 -0.01 -4.13
N GLY A 80 2.62 1.04 -4.90
CA GLY A 80 1.87 2.29 -4.88
C GLY A 80 0.42 2.11 -5.28
N ARG A 81 0.13 1.27 -6.28
CA ARG A 81 -1.24 0.95 -6.71
C ARG A 81 -1.97 0.12 -5.67
N GLY A 82 -1.30 -0.89 -5.11
CA GLY A 82 -1.87 -1.74 -4.05
C GLY A 82 -2.26 -0.93 -2.81
N LEU A 83 -1.37 -0.03 -2.36
CA LEU A 83 -1.67 0.89 -1.27
C LEU A 83 -2.80 1.86 -1.62
N ARG A 84 -2.84 2.37 -2.86
CA ARG A 84 -3.89 3.29 -3.31
C ARG A 84 -5.26 2.61 -3.35
N LEU A 85 -5.31 1.34 -3.77
CA LEU A 85 -6.51 0.51 -3.73
C LEU A 85 -7.03 0.34 -2.29
N LEU A 86 -6.16 -0.07 -1.35
CA LEU A 86 -6.53 -0.24 0.05
C LEU A 86 -7.01 1.08 0.67
N GLN A 87 -6.33 2.18 0.37
CA GLN A 87 -6.73 3.49 0.84
C GLN A 87 -8.09 3.91 0.28
N THR A 88 -8.35 3.61 -1.00
CA THR A 88 -9.61 3.97 -1.66
C THR A 88 -10.80 3.33 -0.95
N ILE A 89 -10.71 2.02 -0.66
CA ILE A 89 -11.80 1.32 0.05
C ILE A 89 -11.94 1.79 1.50
N ASP A 90 -10.82 2.14 2.17
CA ASP A 90 -10.83 2.62 3.56
C ASP A 90 -11.39 4.04 3.69
N MET A 91 -11.23 4.88 2.65
CA MET A 91 -11.80 6.22 2.60
C MET A 91 -13.34 6.20 2.52
N VAL A 92 -13.90 5.22 1.81
CA VAL A 92 -15.36 5.06 1.68
C VAL A 92 -15.93 4.33 2.90
N HIS A 93 -15.27 3.25 3.32
CA HIS A 93 -15.68 2.42 4.44
C HIS A 93 -14.53 2.28 5.44
N PRO A 94 -14.45 3.16 6.47
CA PRO A 94 -13.36 3.15 7.44
C PRO A 94 -13.20 1.78 8.11
N GLY A 95 -11.98 1.23 8.05
CA GLY A 95 -11.63 -0.08 8.58
C GLY A 95 -11.61 -1.20 7.54
N SER A 96 -12.05 -0.96 6.30
CA SER A 96 -11.99 -1.97 5.23
C SER A 96 -10.57 -2.41 4.90
N ALA A 97 -9.58 -1.50 4.87
CA ALA A 97 -8.19 -1.92 4.66
C ALA A 97 -7.65 -2.79 5.80
N SER A 98 -8.04 -2.47 7.05
CA SER A 98 -7.67 -3.27 8.21
C SER A 98 -8.29 -4.67 8.15
N LYS A 99 -9.52 -4.81 7.67
CA LYS A 99 -10.17 -6.12 7.50
C LYS A 99 -9.47 -6.98 6.46
N VAL A 100 -9.03 -6.39 5.34
CA VAL A 100 -8.23 -7.11 4.33
C VAL A 100 -6.92 -7.62 4.93
N LEU A 101 -6.25 -6.82 5.78
CA LEU A 101 -5.04 -7.25 6.48
C LEU A 101 -5.32 -8.39 7.48
N ILE A 102 -6.36 -8.26 8.31
CA ILE A 102 -6.76 -9.30 9.28
C ILE A 102 -7.09 -10.60 8.54
N HIS A 103 -7.88 -10.52 7.46
CA HIS A 103 -8.22 -11.69 6.67
C HIS A 103 -6.99 -12.37 6.07
N ALA A 104 -5.99 -11.60 5.61
CA ALA A 104 -4.74 -12.17 5.12
C ALA A 104 -3.96 -12.89 6.23
N GLU A 105 -3.97 -12.37 7.46
CA GLU A 105 -3.33 -13.01 8.62
C GLU A 105 -4.02 -14.32 9.03
N GLU A 106 -5.36 -14.37 8.95
CA GLU A 106 -6.15 -15.55 9.30
C GLU A 106 -6.08 -16.67 8.25
N THR A 107 -5.90 -16.31 6.98
CA THR A 107 -5.98 -17.26 5.86
C THR A 107 -4.62 -17.74 5.35
N THR A 108 -3.53 -17.01 5.63
CA THR A 108 -2.20 -17.42 5.19
C THR A 108 -1.80 -18.75 5.83
N THR A 109 -1.43 -19.70 4.98
CA THR A 109 -0.84 -20.99 5.32
C THR A 109 0.69 -20.95 5.32
N GLY A 110 1.29 -19.90 4.76
CA GLY A 110 2.72 -19.74 4.78
C GLY A 110 3.23 -18.56 3.98
N SER A 111 4.55 -18.42 3.96
CA SER A 111 5.21 -17.19 3.56
C SER A 111 5.23 -16.92 2.03
N HIS A 112 4.68 -17.85 1.24
CA HIS A 112 4.72 -17.85 -0.23
C HIS A 112 3.34 -17.96 -0.87
N ASP A 113 2.27 -18.07 -0.09
CA ASP A 113 0.91 -17.96 -0.63
C ASP A 113 0.54 -16.48 -0.87
N PRO A 114 -0.55 -16.19 -1.60
CA PRO A 114 -0.92 -14.81 -1.96
C PRO A 114 -1.06 -13.89 -0.74
N ALA A 115 -1.69 -14.38 0.33
CA ALA A 115 -1.86 -13.64 1.58
C ALA A 115 -0.50 -13.37 2.27
N GLY A 116 0.39 -14.37 2.31
CA GLY A 116 1.72 -14.22 2.88
C GLY A 116 2.60 -13.24 2.11
N ILE A 117 2.51 -13.22 0.77
CA ILE A 117 3.20 -12.22 -0.06
C ILE A 117 2.63 -10.83 0.21
N PHE A 118 1.31 -10.68 0.23
CA PHE A 118 0.64 -9.42 0.56
C PHE A 118 1.08 -8.87 1.92
N LEU A 119 1.06 -9.70 2.97
CA LEU A 119 1.49 -9.30 4.31
C LEU A 119 2.97 -8.91 4.35
N LYS A 120 3.86 -9.71 3.75
CA LYS A 120 5.29 -9.38 3.69
C LYS A 120 5.57 -8.04 3.02
N ARG A 121 4.85 -7.73 1.94
CA ARG A 121 4.99 -6.43 1.24
C ARG A 121 4.55 -5.27 2.12
N ASN A 122 3.41 -5.39 2.80
CA ASN A 122 2.94 -4.38 3.77
C ASN A 122 3.92 -4.20 4.93
N ILE A 123 4.43 -5.30 5.51
CA ILE A 123 5.43 -5.26 6.58
C ILE A 123 6.73 -4.61 6.09
N ALA A 124 7.18 -4.91 4.88
CA ALA A 124 8.38 -4.31 4.30
C ALA A 124 8.21 -2.79 4.11
N PHE A 125 7.07 -2.36 3.58
CA PHE A 125 6.72 -0.94 3.46
C PHE A 125 6.77 -0.24 4.82
N GLU A 126 6.09 -0.79 5.83
CA GLU A 126 6.07 -0.21 7.17
C GLU A 126 7.46 -0.16 7.82
N ARG A 127 8.24 -1.24 7.72
CA ARG A 127 9.61 -1.28 8.25
C ARG A 127 10.49 -0.22 7.60
N LEU A 128 10.48 -0.11 6.28
CA LEU A 128 11.29 0.88 5.56
C LEU A 128 10.88 2.30 5.93
N ARG A 129 9.57 2.58 5.98
CA ARG A 129 9.03 3.89 6.36
C ARG A 129 9.38 4.28 7.80
N LEU A 130 9.18 3.37 8.74
CA LEU A 130 9.44 3.63 10.16
C LEU A 130 10.93 3.74 10.44
N LEU A 131 11.76 2.82 9.94
CA LEU A 131 13.21 2.86 10.17
C LEU A 131 13.85 4.10 9.56
N ALA A 132 13.46 4.48 8.35
CA ALA A 132 13.97 5.69 7.70
C ALA A 132 13.65 6.97 8.50
N ARG A 133 12.52 7.01 9.21
CA ARG A 133 12.13 8.14 10.07
C ARG A 133 12.79 8.08 11.45
N VAL A 134 12.75 6.92 12.10
CA VAL A 134 13.26 6.70 13.47
C VAL A 134 14.77 6.90 13.52
N PHE A 135 15.50 6.32 12.57
CA PHE A 135 16.96 6.41 12.46
C PHE A 135 17.42 7.46 11.44
N SER A 136 16.59 8.48 11.18
CA SER A 136 16.98 9.60 10.32
C SER A 136 18.17 10.35 10.92
N THR A 137 19.03 10.90 10.07
CA THR A 137 20.20 11.69 10.49
C THR A 137 19.83 12.78 11.48
N TYR A 138 18.70 13.47 11.26
CA TYR A 138 18.17 14.47 12.18
C TYR A 138 17.90 13.91 13.59
N ARG A 139 17.25 12.75 13.70
CA ARG A 139 16.96 12.10 14.98
C ARG A 139 18.24 11.66 15.68
N LEU A 140 19.19 11.09 14.95
CA LEU A 140 20.47 10.65 15.50
C LEU A 140 21.30 11.83 16.02
N GLN A 141 21.38 12.93 15.25
CA GLN A 141 22.07 14.16 15.66
C GLN A 141 21.39 14.87 16.83
N LEU A 142 20.06 14.79 16.92
CA LEU A 142 19.31 15.32 18.07
C LEU A 142 19.69 14.58 19.35
N VAL A 143 19.71 13.24 19.31
CA VAL A 143 20.09 12.41 20.45
C VAL A 143 21.57 12.61 20.80
N ALA A 144 22.46 12.67 19.81
CA ALA A 144 23.88 12.92 20.01
C ALA A 144 24.13 14.25 20.76
N ARG A 145 23.56 15.36 20.26
CA ARG A 145 23.66 16.68 20.93
C ARG A 145 23.13 16.67 22.36
N ALA A 146 21.98 16.03 22.58
CA ALA A 146 21.40 15.92 23.92
C ALA A 146 22.28 15.11 24.90
N LEU A 147 23.07 14.16 24.41
CA LEU A 147 23.97 13.34 25.23
C LEU A 147 25.37 13.95 25.38
N GLU A 148 25.84 14.70 24.38
CA GLU A 148 27.17 15.34 24.36
C GLU A 148 27.21 16.65 25.14
N GLY A 149 26.06 17.24 25.48
CA GLY A 149 25.96 18.39 26.38
C GLY A 149 26.32 19.74 25.74
N GLU A 150 26.31 19.82 24.40
CA GLU A 150 26.39 21.09 23.68
C GLU A 150 24.97 21.69 23.59
N GLU A 151 24.73 22.80 24.31
CA GLU A 151 23.51 23.63 24.19
C GLU A 151 23.33 24.16 22.75
#